data_AF-A0A950RMY8-F1
#
_entry.id   AF-A0A950RMY8-F1
#
_cell.length_a   1.000
_cell.length_b   1.000
_cell.length_c   1.000
_cell.angle_alpha   90.00
_cell.angle_beta   90.00
_cell.angle_gamma   90.00
#
_symmetry.space_group_name_H-M   'P 1'
#
loop_
_entity.id
_entity.type
_entity.pdbx_description
1 polymer ?
#
loop_
_entity_poly.entity_id
_entity_poly.type
_entity_poly.pdbx_seq_one_letter_code
_entity_poly.pdbx_strand_id
1 'polypeptide(L)'
;MPSRRARYCSDACKQRAYRLRQVDLPAIEADQIRADLRRRRQVVVHTIYECPACEARYLGARRCSDCNRFCRALGPGGTCPHCDEPILISELLES
;
A
#
# COMPACT_ATOMS: atom_id res chain seq x y z
N MET A 1 24.77 16.37 -26.45
CA MET A 1 24.21 15.07 -26.00
C MET A 1 24.94 14.65 -24.73
N PRO A 2 24.24 14.24 -23.66
CA PRO A 2 24.90 13.69 -22.48
C PRO A 2 25.61 12.37 -22.85
N SER A 3 26.75 12.12 -22.21
CA SER A 3 27.55 10.90 -22.38
C SER A 3 26.70 9.64 -22.09
N ARG A 4 26.96 8.53 -22.80
CA ARG A 4 26.35 7.22 -22.47
C ARG A 4 26.63 6.73 -21.05
N ARG A 5 27.67 7.26 -20.39
CA ARG A 5 28.00 6.95 -18.99
C ARG A 5 27.38 7.93 -17.99
N ALA A 6 26.69 8.97 -18.45
CA ALA A 6 26.06 9.94 -17.58
C ALA A 6 24.80 9.34 -16.95
N ARG A 7 24.75 9.32 -15.61
CA ARG A 7 23.57 8.85 -14.85
C ARG A 7 22.39 9.83 -14.90
N TYR A 8 22.63 11.07 -15.29
CA TYR A 8 21.64 12.14 -15.33
C TYR A 8 21.64 12.83 -16.69
N CYS A 9 20.46 13.27 -17.13
CA CYS A 9 20.27 13.99 -18.39
C CYS A 9 20.99 15.34 -18.47
N SER A 10 21.09 16.04 -17.33
CA SER A 10 21.72 17.36 -17.19
C SER A 10 22.06 17.63 -15.71
N ASP A 11 22.80 18.70 -15.44
CA ASP A 11 23.07 19.14 -14.07
C ASP A 11 21.80 19.55 -13.33
N ALA A 12 20.81 20.11 -14.03
CA ALA A 12 19.49 20.38 -13.45
C ALA A 12 18.80 19.08 -13.01
N CYS A 13 18.89 18.01 -13.82
CA CYS A 13 18.39 16.69 -13.44
C CYS A 13 19.12 16.13 -12.21
N LYS A 14 20.46 16.30 -12.14
CA LYS A 14 21.30 15.88 -11.01
C LYS A 14 20.94 16.60 -9.71
N GLN A 15 20.79 17.93 -9.76
CA GLN A 15 20.39 18.73 -8.59
C GLN A 15 18.95 18.43 -8.15
N ARG A 16 18.02 18.18 -9.08
CA ARG A 16 16.66 17.74 -8.75
C ARG A 16 16.67 16.40 -8.02
N ALA A 17 17.43 15.42 -8.53
CA ALA A 17 17.58 14.13 -7.87
C ALA A 17 18.21 14.25 -6.47
N TYR A 18 19.22 15.11 -6.31
CA TYR A 18 19.80 15.41 -4.99
C TYR A 18 18.76 15.97 -4.04
N ARG A 19 18.01 17.01 -4.45
CA ARG A 19 16.95 17.61 -3.62
C ARG A 19 15.91 16.59 -3.20
N LEU A 20 15.41 15.76 -4.11
CA LEU A 20 14.41 14.74 -3.80
C LEU A 20 14.91 13.69 -2.79
N ARG A 21 16.20 13.37 -2.78
CA ARG A 21 16.80 12.48 -1.77
C ARG A 21 16.95 13.13 -0.40
N GLN A 22 17.00 14.45 -0.35
CA GLN A 22 17.10 15.24 0.88
C GLN A 22 15.71 15.64 1.41
N VAL A 23 14.64 15.40 0.63
CA VAL A 23 13.28 15.55 1.14
C VAL A 23 13.03 14.39 2.09
N ASP A 24 12.91 14.72 3.37
CA ASP A 24 12.25 13.82 4.33
C ASP A 24 10.77 13.80 3.93
N LEU A 25 10.38 12.76 3.19
CA LEU A 25 8.98 12.59 2.83
C LEU A 25 8.24 12.38 4.16
N PRO A 26 7.22 13.19 4.47
CA PRO A 26 6.44 12.94 5.67
C PRO A 26 5.97 11.50 5.60
N ALA A 27 6.23 10.74 6.67
CA ALA A 27 5.66 9.41 6.81
C ALA A 27 4.16 9.56 6.52
N ILE A 28 3.69 8.91 5.46
CA ILE A 28 2.26 8.96 5.15
C ILE A 28 1.61 8.12 6.24
N GLU A 29 1.13 8.80 7.27
CA GLU A 29 0.51 8.17 8.41
C GLU A 29 -0.70 7.36 7.97
N ALA A 30 -0.84 6.13 8.48
CA ALA A 30 -1.93 5.22 8.12
C ALA A 30 -3.32 5.87 8.32
N ASP A 31 -3.43 6.80 9.27
CA ASP A 31 -4.66 7.57 9.52
C ASP A 31 -5.00 8.55 8.39
N GLN A 32 -4.00 9.18 7.76
CA GLN A 32 -4.23 10.05 6.61
C GLN A 32 -4.70 9.25 5.39
N ILE A 33 -4.09 8.08 5.15
CA ILE A 33 -4.54 7.14 4.11
C ILE A 33 -5.98 6.73 4.37
N ARG A 34 -6.30 6.36 5.61
CA ARG A 34 -7.66 5.96 5.99
C ARG A 34 -8.67 7.10 5.82
N ALA A 35 -8.30 8.34 6.14
CA ALA A 35 -9.15 9.51 5.97
C ALA A 35 -9.42 9.82 4.48
N ASP A 36 -8.40 9.72 3.62
CA ASP A 36 -8.57 9.89 2.17
C ASP A 36 -9.44 8.77 1.57
N LEU A 37 -9.20 7.51 1.95
CA LEU A 37 -10.03 6.38 1.57
C LEU A 37 -11.50 6.53 2.01
N ARG A 38 -11.73 7.07 3.21
CA ARG A 38 -13.08 7.42 3.69
C ARG A 38 -13.73 8.47 2.80
N ARG A 39 -13.01 9.54 2.48
CA ARG A 39 -13.49 10.61 1.61
C ARG A 39 -13.91 10.09 0.24
N ARG A 40 -13.12 9.16 -0.32
CA ARG A 40 -13.39 8.53 -1.63
C ARG A 40 -14.42 7.40 -1.58
N ARG A 41 -14.89 7.01 -0.38
CA ARG A 41 -15.76 5.84 -0.15
C ARG A 41 -15.10 4.51 -0.58
N GLN A 42 -13.77 4.44 -0.49
CA GLN A 42 -12.99 3.29 -0.93
C GLN A 42 -12.35 2.51 0.22
N VAL A 43 -12.75 2.79 1.48
CA VAL A 43 -12.19 2.08 2.65
C VAL A 43 -12.36 0.57 2.52
N VAL A 44 -13.58 0.11 2.22
CA VAL A 44 -13.86 -1.34 2.19
C VAL A 44 -13.01 -2.02 1.13
N VAL A 45 -13.03 -1.53 -0.11
CA VAL A 45 -12.31 -2.15 -1.23
C VAL A 45 -10.78 -2.20 -1.06
N HIS A 46 -10.22 -1.33 -0.22
CA HIS A 46 -8.79 -1.33 0.11
C HIS A 46 -8.47 -1.87 1.50
N THR A 47 -9.44 -2.45 2.21
CA THR A 47 -9.18 -3.06 3.52
C THR A 47 -9.08 -4.57 3.39
N ILE A 48 -8.03 -5.14 3.97
CA ILE A 48 -7.91 -6.58 4.19
C ILE A 48 -8.70 -6.95 5.45
N TYR A 49 -9.52 -7.97 5.30
CA TYR A 49 -10.32 -8.56 6.36
C TYR A 49 -9.87 -10.00 6.60
N GLU A 50 -9.95 -10.47 7.83
CA GLU A 50 -9.55 -11.83 8.20
C GLU A 50 -10.68 -12.56 8.93
N CYS A 51 -10.89 -13.82 8.57
CA CYS A 51 -11.87 -14.66 9.23
C CYS A 51 -11.35 -15.11 10.60
N PRO A 52 -12.10 -14.91 11.70
CA PRO A 52 -11.67 -15.38 13.02
C PRO A 52 -11.75 -16.90 13.22
N ALA A 53 -12.27 -17.65 12.24
CA ALA A 53 -12.45 -19.10 12.35
C ALA A 53 -11.45 -19.90 11.50
N CYS A 54 -11.21 -19.49 10.25
CA CYS A 54 -10.28 -20.16 9.34
C CYS A 54 -9.04 -19.34 9.00
N GLU A 55 -8.90 -18.13 9.57
CA GLU A 55 -7.76 -17.23 9.39
C GLU A 55 -7.50 -16.78 7.93
N ALA A 56 -8.39 -17.15 7.00
CA ALA A 56 -8.33 -16.70 5.62
C ALA A 56 -8.48 -15.18 5.54
N ARG A 57 -7.63 -14.56 4.71
CA ARG A 57 -7.61 -13.12 4.45
C ARG A 57 -8.31 -12.81 3.14
N TYR A 58 -9.01 -11.68 3.11
CA TYR A 58 -9.82 -11.25 1.97
C TYR A 58 -9.68 -9.74 1.75
N LEU A 59 -9.52 -9.31 0.50
CA LEU A 59 -9.56 -7.90 0.13
C LEU A 59 -11.01 -7.46 -0.11
N GLY A 60 -11.50 -6.48 0.66
CA GLY A 60 -12.83 -5.90 0.45
C GLY A 60 -14.03 -6.76 0.83
N ALA A 61 -13.83 -8.01 1.26
CA ALA A 61 -14.91 -8.89 1.68
C ALA A 61 -15.05 -8.93 3.21
N ARG A 62 -16.15 -8.39 3.73
CA ARG A 62 -16.45 -8.36 5.18
C ARG A 62 -16.99 -9.68 5.73
N ARG A 63 -17.24 -10.66 4.86
CA ARG A 63 -17.73 -12.00 5.21
C ARG A 63 -16.86 -13.05 4.53
N CYS A 64 -16.52 -14.08 5.29
CA CYS A 64 -15.83 -15.25 4.77
C CYS A 64 -16.78 -16.07 3.88
N SER A 65 -16.35 -16.48 2.69
CA SER A 65 -17.15 -17.31 1.78
C SER A 65 -17.44 -18.69 2.36
N ASP A 66 -16.49 -19.23 3.12
CA ASP A 66 -16.53 -20.63 3.56
C ASP A 66 -17.23 -20.77 4.92
N CYS A 67 -16.82 -19.95 5.90
CA CYS A 67 -17.39 -19.99 7.25
C CYS A 67 -18.65 -19.14 7.41
N ASN A 68 -18.97 -18.26 6.45
CA ASN A 68 -20.06 -17.27 6.51
C ASN A 68 -20.06 -16.39 7.78
N ARG A 69 -18.89 -16.22 8.41
CA ARG A 69 -18.69 -15.35 9.57
C ARG A 69 -18.27 -13.95 9.13
N PHE A 70 -18.60 -12.96 9.96
CA PHE A 70 -18.05 -11.62 9.80
C PHE A 70 -16.56 -11.62 10.10
N CYS A 71 -15.79 -11.05 9.19
CA CYS A 71 -14.35 -10.93 9.29
C CYS A 71 -13.96 -9.67 10.08
N ARG A 72 -12.81 -9.72 10.77
CA ARG A 72 -12.20 -8.53 11.40
C ARG A 72 -11.41 -7.73 10.38
N ALA A 73 -11.42 -6.41 10.47
CA ALA A 73 -10.59 -5.55 9.61
C ALA A 73 -9.16 -5.54 10.15
N LEU A 74 -8.19 -5.92 9.32
CA LEU A 74 -6.76 -5.86 9.67
C LEU A 74 -6.16 -4.49 9.34
N GLY A 75 -6.41 -3.97 8.14
CA GLY A 75 -5.85 -2.70 7.71
C GLY A 75 -5.88 -2.50 6.20
N PRO A 76 -5.36 -1.37 5.70
CA PRO A 76 -5.26 -1.12 4.28
C PRO A 76 -4.25 -2.08 3.63
N GLY A 77 -4.58 -2.57 2.44
CA GLY A 77 -3.77 -3.54 1.71
C GLY A 77 -4.25 -3.77 0.29
N GLY A 78 -3.63 -4.74 -0.36
CA GLY A 78 -3.94 -5.17 -1.72
C GLY A 78 -3.64 -6.65 -1.92
N THR A 79 -3.84 -7.14 -3.14
CA THR A 79 -3.39 -8.48 -3.54
C THR A 79 -2.08 -8.39 -4.30
N CYS A 80 -1.21 -9.38 -4.10
CA CYS A 80 -0.01 -9.52 -4.90
C CYS A 80 -0.38 -9.80 -6.37
N PRO A 81 0.16 -9.08 -7.36
CA PRO A 81 -0.17 -9.31 -8.77
C PRO A 81 0.36 -10.64 -9.33
N HIS A 82 1.16 -11.39 -8.57
CA HIS A 82 1.73 -12.67 -9.00
C HIS A 82 1.01 -13.89 -8.39
N CYS A 83 0.58 -13.81 -7.13
CA CYS A 83 -0.04 -14.94 -6.42
C CYS A 83 -1.44 -14.64 -5.87
N ASP A 84 -1.96 -13.43 -6.10
CA ASP A 84 -3.25 -12.94 -5.58
C ASP A 84 -3.37 -12.96 -4.05
N GLU A 85 -2.28 -13.22 -3.34
CA GLU A 85 -2.25 -13.27 -1.88
C GLU A 85 -2.49 -11.87 -1.29
N PRO A 86 -3.40 -11.72 -0.30
CA PRO A 86 -3.62 -10.44 0.37
C PRO A 86 -2.42 -10.03 1.24
N ILE A 87 -1.89 -8.84 0.99
CA ILE A 87 -0.73 -8.26 1.69
C ILE A 87 -1.11 -6.90 2.28
N LEU A 88 -0.81 -6.71 3.58
CA LEU A 88 -1.02 -5.43 4.27
C LEU A 88 0.08 -4.43 3.89
N ILE A 89 -0.28 -3.14 3.86
CA ILE A 89 0.73 -2.08 3.65
C ILE A 89 1.76 -2.08 4.80
N SER A 90 1.33 -2.32 6.04
CA SER A 90 2.25 -2.38 7.19
C SER A 90 3.29 -3.50 7.03
N GLU A 91 2.89 -4.68 6.54
CA GLU A 91 3.79 -5.81 6.28
C GLU A 91 4.87 -5.47 5.24
N LEU A 92 4.57 -4.59 4.28
CA LEU A 92 5.53 -4.11 3.27
C LEU A 92 6.46 -3.00 3.77
N LEU A 93 6.09 -2.31 4.85
CA LEU A 93 6.85 -1.18 5.39
C LEU A 93 7.77 -1.60 6.54
N GLU A 94 7.50 -2.75 7.17
CA GLU A 94 8.32 -3.34 8.23
C GLU A 94 9.56 -4.10 7.69
N SER A 95 9.79 -4.07 6.37
CA SER A 95 10.92 -4.73 5.68
C SER A 95 12.17 -3.87 5.50
#